data_AF-A0A962YFL9-F1
#
_entry.id   AF-A0A962YFL9-F1
#
_cell.length_a   1.000
_cell.length_b   1.000
_cell.length_c   1.000
_cell.angle_alpha   90.00
_cell.angle_beta   90.00
_cell.angle_gamma   90.00
#
_symmetry.space_group_name_H-M   'P 1'
#
loop_
_entity.id
_entity.type
_entity.pdbx_description
1 polymer ?
#
loop_
_entity_poly.entity_id
_entity_poly.type
_entity_poly.pdbx_seq_one_letter_code
_entity_poly.pdbx_strand_id
1 'polypeptide(L)'
;MIDRFGGLVSLLFGVAVVVSFYEIIVRYFYNAPTVWAHETTIGLVAVCYLFGGLFCLARDQHIRIGLLYFSTNGGTRRILDAINSALTLFFALAMIYASWFMVEKSWFSPVGDFKLERSG
;
A
#
# COMPACT_ATOMS: atom_id res chain seq x y z
N MET A 1 6.26 7.12 19.84
CA MET A 1 7.25 6.36 19.02
C MET A 1 6.71 6.10 17.62
N ILE A 2 5.50 5.57 17.51
CA ILE A 2 4.75 5.39 16.26
C ILE A 2 4.63 6.69 15.43
N ASP A 3 4.47 7.86 16.06
CA ASP A 3 4.31 9.14 15.34
C ASP A 3 5.58 9.60 14.61
N ARG A 4 6.75 9.36 15.22
CA ARG A 4 8.05 9.64 14.57
C ARG A 4 8.29 8.70 13.40
N PHE A 5 7.88 7.44 13.53
CA PHE A 5 7.98 6.44 12.48
C PHE A 5 7.06 6.76 11.31
N GLY A 6 5.81 7.18 11.58
CA GLY A 6 4.88 7.67 10.56
C GLY A 6 5.40 8.92 9.85
N GLY A 7 6.02 9.85 10.57
CA GLY A 7 6.69 11.01 9.97
C GLY A 7 7.81 10.62 9.00
N LEU A 8 8.65 9.66 9.38
CA LEU A 8 9.72 9.12 8.53
C LEU A 8 9.16 8.44 7.27
N VAL A 9 8.09 7.67 7.40
CA VAL A 9 7.42 7.03 6.27
C VAL A 9 6.78 8.07 5.33
N SER A 10 6.23 9.17 5.87
CA SER A 10 5.66 10.23 5.02
C SER A 10 6.69 10.92 4.12
N LEU A 11 7.97 10.93 4.52
CA LEU A 11 9.05 11.43 3.66
C LEU A 11 9.21 10.57 2.39
N LEU A 12 8.96 9.26 2.46
CA LEU A 12 9.00 8.39 1.28
C LEU A 12 7.91 8.75 0.26
N PHE A 13 6.73 9.18 0.72
CA PHE A 13 5.70 9.76 -0.16
C PHE A 13 6.21 11.03 -0.85
N GLY A 14 6.89 11.91 -0.11
CA GLY A 14 7.50 13.11 -0.68
C GLY A 14 8.53 12.78 -1.76
N VAL A 15 9.38 11.78 -1.51
CA VAL A 15 10.35 11.30 -2.50
C VAL A 15 9.66 10.73 -3.74
N ALA A 16 8.60 9.92 -3.57
CA ALA A 16 7.83 9.39 -4.70
C ALA A 16 7.24 10.50 -5.58
N VAL A 17 6.68 11.54 -4.97
CA VAL A 17 6.14 12.71 -5.70
C VAL A 17 7.24 13.42 -6.49
N VAL A 18 8.41 13.63 -5.90
CA VAL A 18 9.55 14.28 -6.59
C VAL A 18 10.02 13.44 -7.79
N VAL A 19 10.11 12.12 -7.63
CA VAL A 19 10.50 11.21 -8.73
C VAL A 19 9.47 11.24 -9.86
N SER A 20 8.17 11.21 -9.54
CA SER A 20 7.12 11.33 -10.57
C SER A 20 7.13 12.71 -11.25
N PHE A 21 7.39 13.78 -10.51
CA PHE A 21 7.47 15.13 -11.08
C PHE A 21 8.68 15.27 -12.01
N TYR A 22 9.82 14.69 -11.63
CA TYR A 22 11.00 14.60 -12.49
C TYR A 22 10.69 13.82 -13.78
N GLU A 23 10.01 12.68 -13.69
CA GLU A 23 9.59 11.90 -14.87
C GLU A 23 8.72 12.73 -15.83
N ILE A 24 7.74 13.46 -15.30
CA ILE A 24 6.88 14.35 -16.09
C ILE A 24 7.75 15.39 -16.82
N ILE A 25 8.67 16.08 -16.13
CA ILE A 25 9.54 17.08 -16.76
C ILE A 25 10.37 16.44 -17.89
N VAL A 26 11.03 15.32 -17.62
CA VAL A 26 11.89 14.66 -18.63
C VAL A 26 11.07 14.17 -19.82
N ARG A 27 9.87 13.64 -19.58
CA ARG A 27 9.00 13.14 -20.63
C ARG A 27 8.48 14.26 -21.54
N TYR A 28 7.99 15.36 -20.96
CA TYR A 28 7.34 16.43 -21.72
C TYR A 28 8.33 17.45 -22.29
N PHE A 29 9.46 17.71 -21.61
CA PHE A 29 10.45 18.69 -22.08
C PHE A 29 11.59 18.07 -22.87
N TYR A 30 12.01 16.85 -22.52
CA TYR A 30 13.16 16.19 -23.15
C TYR A 30 12.77 15.03 -24.08
N ASN A 31 11.47 14.68 -24.18
CA ASN A 31 10.95 13.60 -25.03
C ASN A 31 11.67 12.24 -24.83
N ALA A 32 12.32 12.04 -23.67
CA ALA A 32 13.13 10.87 -23.37
C ALA A 32 12.52 10.10 -22.17
N PRO A 33 11.62 9.13 -22.40
CA PRO A 33 10.99 8.39 -21.31
C PRO A 33 12.02 7.58 -20.53
N THR A 34 12.08 7.78 -19.22
CA THR A 34 12.98 7.06 -18.31
C THR A 34 12.33 5.75 -17.83
N VAL A 35 12.86 4.61 -18.26
CA VAL A 35 12.32 3.26 -17.93
C VAL A 35 12.33 2.98 -16.42
N TRP A 36 13.30 3.51 -15.68
CA TRP A 36 13.44 3.25 -14.24
C TRP A 36 12.51 4.09 -13.35
N ALA A 37 12.02 5.24 -13.82
CA ALA A 37 11.26 6.17 -12.99
C ALA A 37 9.88 5.59 -12.63
N HIS A 38 9.27 4.88 -13.56
CA HIS A 38 7.98 4.24 -13.36
C HIS A 38 8.07 3.09 -12.34
N GLU A 39 9.04 2.19 -12.52
CA GLU A 39 9.26 1.03 -11.64
C GLU A 39 9.62 1.47 -10.21
N THR A 40 10.47 2.50 -10.08
CA THR A 40 10.84 3.05 -8.77
C THR A 40 9.67 3.73 -8.08
N THR A 41 8.80 4.44 -8.81
CA THR A 41 7.59 5.05 -8.26
C THR A 41 6.63 3.99 -7.73
N ILE A 42 6.38 2.91 -8.50
CA ILE A 42 5.53 1.80 -8.05
C ILE A 42 6.09 1.14 -6.79
N GLY A 43 7.40 0.88 -6.75
CA GLY A 43 8.06 0.31 -5.58
C GLY A 43 7.95 1.20 -4.34
N LEU A 44 8.20 2.52 -4.48
CA LEU A 44 8.08 3.48 -3.39
C LEU A 44 6.64 3.57 -2.87
N VAL A 45 5.66 3.62 -3.77
CA VAL A 45 4.24 3.66 -3.42
C VAL A 45 3.81 2.37 -2.71
N ALA A 46 4.25 1.20 -3.15
CA ALA A 46 3.97 -0.08 -2.49
C ALA A 46 4.49 -0.11 -1.05
N VAL A 47 5.74 0.33 -0.82
CA VAL A 47 6.32 0.46 0.52
C VAL A 47 5.49 1.41 1.39
N CYS A 48 5.09 2.55 0.83
CA CYS A 48 4.27 3.53 1.53
C CYS A 48 2.89 2.96 1.91
N TYR A 49 2.25 2.18 1.03
CA TYR A 49 0.96 1.53 1.32
C TYR A 49 1.07 0.52 2.48
N LEU A 50 2.13 -0.28 2.51
CA LEU A 50 2.36 -1.25 3.58
C LEU A 50 2.48 -0.57 4.95
N PHE A 51 3.32 0.47 5.03
CA PHE A 51 3.51 1.21 6.28
C PHE A 51 2.29 2.08 6.65
N GLY A 52 1.60 2.65 5.66
CA GLY A 52 0.37 3.41 5.87
C GLY A 52 -0.74 2.54 6.45
N GLY A 53 -0.94 1.34 5.90
CA GLY A 53 -1.90 0.36 6.44
C GLY A 53 -1.57 -0.05 7.88
N LEU A 54 -0.29 -0.33 8.16
CA LEU A 54 0.17 -0.68 9.50
C LEU A 54 -0.03 0.47 10.50
N PHE A 55 0.22 1.71 10.09
CA PHE A 55 0.03 2.90 10.91
C PHE A 55 -1.45 3.15 11.24
N CYS A 56 -2.34 3.01 10.25
CA CYS A 56 -3.79 3.12 10.44
C CYS A 56 -4.33 2.05 11.39
N LEU A 57 -3.83 0.81 11.28
CA LEU A 57 -4.19 -0.29 12.17
C LEU A 57 -3.69 -0.04 13.60
N ALA A 58 -2.45 0.43 13.76
CA ALA A 58 -1.87 0.71 15.07
C ALA A 58 -2.59 1.82 15.85
N ARG A 59 -3.25 2.75 15.15
CA ARG A 59 -4.06 3.81 15.77
C ARG A 59 -5.55 3.49 15.89
N ASP A 60 -5.97 2.26 15.56
CA ASP A 60 -7.38 1.86 15.57
C ASP A 60 -8.25 2.81 14.73
N GLN A 61 -7.66 3.43 13.70
CA GLN A 61 -8.33 4.33 12.76
C GLN A 61 -8.77 3.62 11.50
N HIS A 62 -8.50 2.31 11.40
CA HIS A 62 -8.99 1.48 10.33
C HIS A 62 -10.52 1.40 10.41
N ILE A 63 -11.19 1.94 9.38
CA ILE A 63 -12.65 2.12 9.20
C ILE A 63 -13.48 1.61 10.39
N ARG A 64 -13.81 2.52 11.33
CA ARG A 64 -14.74 2.24 12.42
C ARG A 64 -15.98 3.08 12.22
N ILE A 65 -17.15 2.46 12.01
CA ILE A 65 -18.41 3.19 11.92
C ILE A 65 -18.76 3.67 13.34
N GLY A 66 -18.27 4.84 13.72
CA GLY A 66 -18.51 5.44 15.03
C GLY A 66 -20.00 5.54 15.36
N LEU A 67 -20.86 5.70 14.34
CA LEU A 67 -22.31 5.82 14.48
C LEU A 67 -22.98 4.56 15.09
N LEU A 68 -22.48 3.35 14.79
CA LEU A 68 -22.99 2.09 15.34
C LEU A 68 -22.56 1.86 16.80
N TYR A 69 -21.45 2.50 17.22
CA TYR A 69 -20.88 2.35 18.56
C TYR A 69 -21.59 3.17 19.63
N PHE A 70 -22.12 4.34 19.28
CA PHE A 70 -22.77 5.23 20.26
C PHE A 70 -24.18 4.77 20.67
N SER A 71 -24.86 3.95 19.84
CA SER A 71 -26.23 3.51 20.09
C SER A 71 -26.36 2.12 20.72
N THR A 72 -25.25 1.42 20.96
CA THR A 72 -25.25 -0.03 21.17
C THR A 72 -24.71 -0.44 22.54
N ASN A 73 -25.51 -1.20 23.29
CA ASN A 73 -25.17 -1.70 24.63
C ASN A 73 -24.03 -2.74 24.57
N GLY A 74 -23.20 -2.82 25.62
CA GLY A 74 -21.82 -3.35 25.57
C GLY A 74 -21.60 -4.78 25.03
N GLY A 75 -22.62 -5.65 25.00
CA GLY A 75 -22.53 -6.99 24.41
C GLY A 75 -22.40 -6.98 22.89
N THR A 76 -23.24 -6.22 22.20
CA THR A 76 -23.23 -6.10 20.73
C THR A 76 -22.00 -5.33 20.24
N ARG A 77 -21.45 -4.44 21.08
CA ARG A 77 -20.16 -3.75 20.81
C ARG A 77 -19.00 -4.72 20.61
N ARG A 78 -18.89 -5.76 21.45
CA ARG A 78 -17.85 -6.80 21.33
C ARG A 78 -17.98 -7.61 20.04
N ILE A 79 -19.21 -7.89 19.61
CA ILE A 79 -19.48 -8.61 18.35
C ILE A 79 -19.07 -7.73 17.16
N LEU A 80 -19.40 -6.43 17.18
CA LEU A 80 -18.96 -5.50 16.13
C LEU A 80 -17.44 -5.35 16.07
N ASP A 81 -16.76 -5.25 17.21
CA ASP A 81 -15.28 -5.23 17.26
C ASP A 81 -14.71 -6.54 16.67
N ALA A 82 -15.30 -7.70 17.01
CA ALA A 82 -14.90 -9.00 16.46
C ALA A 82 -15.13 -9.13 14.94
N ILE A 83 -16.26 -8.62 14.43
CA ILE A 83 -16.54 -8.60 12.99
C ILE A 83 -15.58 -7.67 12.26
N ASN A 84 -15.32 -6.47 12.79
CA ASN A 84 -14.41 -5.51 12.16
C ASN A 84 -12.97 -6.07 12.06
N SER A 85 -12.51 -6.69 13.14
CA SER A 85 -11.21 -7.36 13.18
C SER A 85 -11.15 -8.57 12.23
N ALA A 86 -12.22 -9.37 12.15
CA ALA A 86 -12.31 -10.47 11.17
C ALA A 86 -12.30 -9.96 9.72
N LEU A 87 -13.03 -8.89 9.41
CA LEU A 87 -13.07 -8.30 8.07
C LEU A 87 -11.72 -7.68 7.68
N THR A 88 -11.06 -7.01 8.62
CA THR A 88 -9.72 -6.46 8.44
C THR A 88 -8.71 -7.59 8.18
N LEU A 89 -8.80 -8.69 8.93
CA LEU A 89 -7.96 -9.87 8.72
C LEU A 89 -8.21 -10.50 7.36
N PHE A 90 -9.47 -10.67 6.96
CA PHE A 90 -9.85 -11.19 5.64
C PHE A 90 -9.27 -10.33 4.52
N PHE A 91 -9.39 -9.00 4.61
CA PHE A 91 -8.83 -8.09 3.62
C PHE A 91 -7.30 -8.17 3.56
N ALA A 92 -6.63 -8.25 4.72
CA ALA A 92 -5.18 -8.43 4.77
C ALA A 92 -4.74 -9.74 4.10
N LEU A 93 -5.45 -10.84 4.32
CA LEU A 93 -5.18 -12.12 3.65
C LEU A 93 -5.40 -12.04 2.13
N ALA A 94 -6.46 -11.37 1.69
CA ALA A 94 -6.72 -11.16 0.27
C ALA A 94 -5.60 -10.33 -0.40
N MET A 95 -5.10 -9.30 0.29
CA MET A 95 -3.96 -8.49 -0.17
C MET A 95 -2.67 -9.32 -0.26
N ILE A 96 -2.39 -10.18 0.73
CA ILE A 96 -1.24 -11.10 0.68
C ILE A 96 -1.36 -12.04 -0.52
N TYR A 97 -2.53 -12.63 -0.74
CA TYR A 97 -2.77 -13.53 -1.87
C TYR A 97 -2.57 -12.82 -3.22
N ALA A 98 -3.15 -11.63 -3.41
CA ALA A 98 -2.99 -10.85 -4.63
C ALA A 98 -1.53 -10.43 -4.85
N SER A 99 -0.83 -10.02 -3.78
CA SER A 99 0.58 -9.64 -3.85
C SER A 99 1.47 -10.82 -4.24
N TRP A 100 1.21 -12.01 -3.68
CA TRP A 100 1.93 -13.23 -4.04
C TRP A 100 1.79 -13.55 -5.53
N PHE A 101 0.56 -13.51 -6.03
CA PHE A 101 0.28 -13.75 -7.44
C PHE A 101 0.90 -12.69 -8.37
N MET A 102 0.96 -11.43 -7.92
CA MET A 102 1.60 -10.35 -8.66
C MET A 102 3.12 -10.54 -8.73
N VAL A 103 3.76 -10.89 -7.61
CA VAL A 103 5.21 -11.19 -7.56
C VAL A 103 5.56 -12.39 -8.43
N GLU A 104 4.75 -13.46 -8.37
CA GLU A 104 4.96 -14.65 -9.18
C GLU A 104 4.95 -14.31 -10.68
N LYS A 105 3.97 -13.53 -11.14
CA LYS A 105 3.91 -13.05 -12.53
C LYS A 105 5.08 -12.15 -12.93
N SER A 106 5.50 -11.25 -12.04
CA SER A 106 6.57 -10.31 -12.34
C SER A 106 7.96 -10.93 -12.36
N TRP A 107 8.13 -12.12 -11.78
CA TRP A 107 9.43 -12.78 -11.62
C TRP A 107 9.59 -14.00 -12.53
N PHE A 108 8.48 -14.70 -12.83
CA PHE A 108 8.47 -15.93 -13.62
C PHE A 108 7.65 -15.78 -14.89
N SER A 109 8.32 -15.96 -16.03
CA SER A 109 7.65 -16.17 -17.32
C SER A 109 6.82 -17.46 -17.28
N PRO A 110 5.74 -17.60 -18.08
CA PRO A 110 5.03 -18.87 -18.27
C PRO A 110 5.93 -20.04 -18.71
N VAL A 111 7.14 -19.75 -19.20
CA VAL A 111 8.15 -20.70 -19.65
C VAL A 111 9.11 -21.13 -18.52
N GLY A 112 9.05 -20.49 -17.35
CA GLY A 112 9.89 -20.80 -16.18
C GLY A 112 11.20 -20.02 -16.09
N ASP A 113 11.48 -19.13 -17.04
CA ASP A 113 12.65 -18.24 -16.98
C ASP A 113 12.44 -17.11 -15.97
N PHE A 114 13.49 -16.84 -15.20
CA PHE A 114 13.59 -15.66 -14.34
C PHE A 114 13.65 -14.41 -15.20
N LYS A 115 12.58 -13.65 -15.23
CA LYS A 115 12.50 -12.41 -16.01
C LYS A 115 11.94 -11.33 -15.10
N LEU A 116 12.76 -10.32 -14.79
CA LEU A 116 12.26 -9.09 -14.20
C LEU A 116 11.42 -8.40 -15.28
N GLU A 117 10.10 -8.36 -15.11
CA GLU A 117 9.25 -7.52 -15.95
C GLU A 117 9.71 -6.07 -15.82
N ARG A 118 10.46 -5.60 -16.83
CA ARG A 118 10.68 -4.17 -17.02
C ARG A 118 9.51 -3.62 -17.79
N SER A 119 9.08 -2.39 -17.49
CA SER A 119 7.94 -1.79 -18.21
C SER A 119 8.27 -1.38 -19.65
N GLY A 120 9.21 -2.05 -20.31
CA GLY A 120 9.70 -1.82 -21.67
C GLY A 120 9.91 -3.12 -22.42
#